data_AF-A0A1G5V1Z2-F1
#
_entry.id   AF-A0A1G5V1Z2-F1
#
_cell.length_a   1.000
_cell.length_b   1.000
_cell.length_c   1.000
_cell.angle_alpha   90.00
_cell.angle_beta   90.00
_cell.angle_gamma   90.00
#
_symmetry.space_group_name_H-M   'P 1'
#
loop_
_entity.id
_entity.type
_entity.pdbx_description
1 polymer ?
#
loop_
_entity_poly.entity_id
_entity_poly.type
_entity_poly.pdbx_seq_one_letter_code
_entity_poly.pdbx_strand_id
1 'polypeptide(L)'
;MGIDYPEDEGNEQTYFRYLTRLDLVRDYIDDKYKSLKDEELKRNAYVHSYGVGQAASLLALYRGFDEETAEMACIAGMFHDFAKYYVEDTDDHAHVSAKIAESFLRETGDFTEDEIRTITEGIYHHSDKMVDDNVPFNDIIKDADALQHYLRNPMEKYWLEKSRVKKTVEELKLNRH
;
A
#
# COMPACT_ATOMS: atom_id res chain seq x y z
N MET A 1 -17.91 -11.58 -10.26
CA MET A 1 -19.02 -10.74 -10.79
C MET A 1 -18.37 -9.51 -11.40
N GLY A 2 -18.64 -9.20 -12.67
CA GLY A 2 -18.05 -8.03 -13.35
C GLY A 2 -18.83 -6.74 -13.06
N ILE A 3 -18.13 -5.61 -13.01
CA ILE A 3 -18.72 -4.28 -12.89
C ILE A 3 -18.53 -3.58 -14.23
N ASP A 4 -19.62 -3.05 -14.79
CA ASP A 4 -19.66 -2.40 -16.10
C ASP A 4 -19.43 -0.90 -15.92
N TYR A 5 -18.50 -0.33 -16.70
CA TYR A 5 -18.25 1.12 -16.74
C TYR A 5 -18.59 1.63 -18.14
N PRO A 6 -19.47 2.63 -18.28
CA PRO A 6 -19.76 3.22 -19.59
C PRO A 6 -18.55 4.05 -20.04
N GLU A 7 -17.99 3.73 -21.22
CA GLU A 7 -16.94 4.54 -21.84
C GLU A 7 -17.45 5.40 -23.01
N ASP A 8 -16.73 6.51 -23.16
CA ASP A 8 -16.83 7.58 -24.14
C ASP A 8 -16.72 7.03 -25.58
N GLU A 9 -17.51 7.60 -26.49
CA GLU A 9 -17.76 7.07 -27.83
C GLU A 9 -16.49 7.09 -28.71
N GLY A 10 -15.85 5.93 -28.88
CA GLY A 10 -14.85 5.76 -29.93
C GLY A 10 -13.97 4.52 -29.81
N ASN A 11 -14.40 3.44 -30.48
CA ASN A 11 -13.70 2.16 -30.70
C ASN A 11 -14.00 1.06 -29.66
N GLU A 12 -15.19 0.46 -29.75
CA GLU A 12 -15.66 -0.63 -28.88
C GLU A 12 -14.92 -1.94 -29.14
N GLN A 13 -13.80 -2.12 -28.45
CA GLN A 13 -13.42 -3.44 -27.98
C GLN A 13 -13.93 -3.54 -26.54
N THR A 14 -15.01 -4.28 -26.30
CA THR A 14 -15.59 -4.42 -24.95
C THR A 14 -14.59 -5.18 -24.07
N TYR A 15 -13.86 -4.47 -23.23
CA TYR A 15 -12.96 -5.07 -22.25
C TYR A 15 -13.75 -5.39 -20.97
N PHE A 16 -13.98 -6.67 -20.71
CA PHE A 16 -14.50 -7.10 -19.42
C PHE A 16 -13.36 -7.03 -18.39
N ARG A 17 -13.56 -6.26 -17.30
CA ARG A 17 -12.67 -6.29 -16.14
C ARG A 17 -12.96 -7.54 -15.32
N TYR A 18 -11.97 -8.42 -15.18
CA TYR A 18 -12.00 -9.52 -14.24
C TYR A 18 -11.57 -9.04 -12.85
N LEU A 19 -12.13 -9.67 -11.80
CA LEU A 19 -11.69 -9.44 -10.43
C LEU A 19 -10.24 -9.89 -10.28
N THR A 20 -9.42 -9.06 -9.64
CA THR A 20 -8.00 -9.31 -9.38
C THR A 20 -7.77 -9.68 -7.92
N ARG A 21 -6.57 -10.19 -7.59
CA ARG A 21 -6.17 -10.45 -6.20
C ARG A 21 -6.24 -9.18 -5.37
N LEU A 22 -5.81 -8.05 -5.94
CA LEU A 22 -5.94 -6.73 -5.32
C LEU A 22 -7.40 -6.31 -5.06
N ASP A 23 -8.35 -6.71 -5.90
CA ASP A 23 -9.77 -6.40 -5.68
C ASP A 23 -10.34 -7.15 -4.47
N LEU A 24 -9.92 -8.40 -4.24
CA LEU A 24 -10.27 -9.15 -3.03
C LEU A 24 -9.74 -8.48 -1.76
N VAL A 25 -8.50 -7.99 -1.81
CA VAL A 25 -7.86 -7.24 -0.72
C VAL A 25 -8.61 -5.93 -0.43
N ARG A 26 -8.98 -5.19 -1.49
CA ARG A 26 -9.78 -3.96 -1.37
C ARG A 26 -11.11 -4.21 -0.71
N ASP A 27 -11.84 -5.23 -1.14
CA ASP A 27 -13.14 -5.57 -0.55
C ASP A 27 -13.03 -5.87 0.95
N TYR A 28 -12.00 -6.63 1.35
CA TYR A 28 -11.75 -6.92 2.76
C TYR A 28 -11.41 -5.67 3.57
N ILE A 29 -10.47 -4.84 3.11
CA ILE A 29 -10.05 -3.62 3.82
C ILE A 29 -11.20 -2.62 3.90
N ASP A 30 -11.93 -2.43 2.81
CA ASP A 30 -13.05 -1.49 2.73
C ASP A 30 -14.20 -1.90 3.65
N ASP A 31 -14.54 -3.18 3.76
CA ASP A 31 -15.55 -3.66 4.71
C ASP A 31 -15.20 -3.24 6.15
N LYS A 32 -13.93 -3.38 6.51
CA LYS A 32 -13.43 -3.03 7.84
C LYS A 32 -13.42 -1.52 8.06
N TYR A 33 -12.96 -0.73 7.10
CA TYR A 33 -12.96 0.73 7.21
C TYR A 33 -14.37 1.33 7.16
N LYS A 34 -15.31 0.75 6.39
CA LYS A 34 -16.74 1.15 6.41
C LYS A 34 -17.35 1.04 7.80
N SER A 35 -16.91 0.07 8.61
CA SER A 35 -17.40 -0.15 9.97
C SER A 35 -16.90 0.87 11.02
N LEU A 36 -15.88 1.67 10.70
CA LEU A 36 -15.35 2.69 11.60
C LEU A 36 -16.40 3.79 11.88
N LYS A 37 -16.57 4.18 13.14
CA LYS A 37 -17.56 5.19 13.55
C LYS A 37 -17.02 6.62 13.51
N ASP A 38 -15.72 6.78 13.78
CA ASP A 38 -15.06 8.07 13.66
C ASP A 38 -14.79 8.37 12.18
N GLU A 39 -15.48 9.38 11.65
CA GLU A 39 -15.39 9.76 10.24
C GLU A 39 -14.03 10.36 9.86
N GLU A 40 -13.35 11.03 10.80
CA GLU A 40 -12.01 11.56 10.55
C GLU A 40 -11.00 10.41 10.47
N LEU A 41 -11.07 9.48 11.43
CA LEU A 41 -10.24 8.26 11.42
C LEU A 41 -10.48 7.43 10.17
N LYS A 42 -11.74 7.20 9.80
CA LYS A 42 -12.13 6.48 8.58
C LYS A 42 -11.53 7.10 7.33
N ARG A 43 -11.70 8.41 7.15
CA ARG A 43 -11.14 9.13 6.00
C ARG A 43 -9.61 9.07 6.02
N ASN A 44 -8.97 9.20 7.18
CA ASN A 44 -7.52 9.06 7.30
C ASN A 44 -7.05 7.64 6.89
N ALA A 45 -7.76 6.59 7.32
CA ALA A 45 -7.47 5.21 6.97
C ALA A 45 -7.51 4.99 5.45
N TYR A 46 -8.59 5.42 4.79
CA TYR A 46 -8.72 5.32 3.33
C TYR A 46 -7.61 6.07 2.59
N VAL A 47 -7.42 7.36 2.91
CA VAL A 47 -6.46 8.22 2.19
C VAL A 47 -5.03 7.71 2.35
N HIS A 48 -4.66 7.26 3.55
CA HIS A 48 -3.31 6.81 3.81
C HIS A 48 -3.05 5.42 3.20
N SER A 49 -3.87 4.41 3.51
CA SER A 49 -3.67 3.04 3.01
C SER A 49 -3.65 2.94 1.47
N TYR A 50 -4.63 3.55 0.79
CA TYR A 50 -4.67 3.55 -0.67
C TYR A 50 -3.52 4.38 -1.26
N GLY A 51 -3.19 5.53 -0.65
CA GLY A 51 -2.08 6.36 -1.10
C GLY A 51 -0.74 5.64 -0.98
N VAL A 52 -0.52 4.90 0.11
CA VAL A 52 0.71 4.11 0.32
C VAL A 52 0.74 2.92 -0.63
N GLY A 53 -0.38 2.21 -0.82
CA GLY A 53 -0.46 1.13 -1.81
C GLY A 53 -0.13 1.60 -3.24
N GLN A 54 -0.64 2.75 -3.65
CA GLN A 54 -0.33 3.33 -4.97
C GLN A 54 1.14 3.77 -5.07
N ALA A 55 1.67 4.42 -4.03
CA ALA A 55 3.08 4.80 -3.99
C ALA A 55 4.02 3.58 -4.02
N ALA A 56 3.66 2.49 -3.33
CA ALA A 56 4.43 1.25 -3.30
C ALA A 56 4.47 0.59 -4.68
N SER A 57 3.33 0.49 -5.37
CA SER A 57 3.26 -0.01 -6.74
C SER A 57 4.12 0.84 -7.69
N LEU A 58 4.00 2.18 -7.61
CA LEU A 58 4.80 3.11 -8.41
C LEU A 58 6.31 2.91 -8.17
N LEU A 59 6.73 2.80 -6.91
CA LEU A 59 8.13 2.64 -6.56
C LEU A 59 8.68 1.29 -7.02
N ALA A 60 7.91 0.21 -6.88
CA ALA A 60 8.30 -1.12 -7.37
C ALA A 60 8.56 -1.08 -8.89
N LEU A 61 7.61 -0.55 -9.66
CA LEU A 61 7.74 -0.42 -11.12
C LEU A 61 8.90 0.51 -11.50
N TYR A 62 9.04 1.65 -10.82
CA TYR A 62 10.13 2.60 -11.07
C TYR A 62 11.52 1.97 -10.86
N ARG A 63 11.64 1.11 -9.85
CA ARG A 63 12.89 0.40 -9.49
C ARG A 63 13.15 -0.84 -10.35
N GLY A 64 12.28 -1.13 -11.33
CA GLY A 64 12.48 -2.21 -12.30
C GLY A 64 11.97 -3.57 -11.86
N PHE A 65 11.10 -3.63 -10.84
CA PHE A 65 10.37 -4.85 -10.50
C PHE A 65 9.19 -5.06 -11.47
N ASP A 66 8.71 -6.30 -11.57
CA ASP A 66 7.59 -6.68 -12.42
C ASP A 66 6.22 -6.32 -11.82
N GLU A 67 5.17 -6.51 -12.62
CA GLU A 67 3.79 -6.17 -12.26
C GLU A 67 3.28 -6.99 -11.07
N GLU A 68 3.72 -8.24 -10.92
CA GLU A 68 3.36 -9.09 -9.79
C GLU A 68 3.97 -8.58 -8.48
N THR A 69 5.25 -8.20 -8.50
CA THR A 69 5.89 -7.56 -7.35
C THR A 69 5.25 -6.22 -7.03
N ALA A 70 4.86 -5.44 -8.05
CA ALA A 70 4.17 -4.17 -7.86
C ALA A 70 2.75 -4.36 -7.28
N GLU A 71 2.03 -5.41 -7.66
CA GLU A 71 0.75 -5.79 -7.04
C GLU A 71 0.96 -6.16 -5.57
N MET A 72 1.93 -7.02 -5.26
CA MET A 72 2.28 -7.37 -3.88
C MET A 72 2.66 -6.15 -3.04
N ALA A 73 3.43 -5.22 -3.60
CA ALA A 73 3.80 -3.97 -2.93
C ALA A 73 2.57 -3.09 -2.66
N CYS A 74 1.61 -3.04 -3.59
CA CYS A 74 0.34 -2.36 -3.39
C CYS A 74 -0.45 -2.96 -2.22
N ILE A 75 -0.59 -4.30 -2.21
CA ILE A 75 -1.29 -5.05 -1.16
C ILE A 75 -0.63 -4.80 0.21
N ALA A 76 0.70 -4.94 0.28
CA ALA A 76 1.47 -4.66 1.49
C ALA A 76 1.26 -3.21 1.97
N GLY A 77 1.32 -2.24 1.05
CA GLY A 77 1.08 -0.83 1.34
C GLY A 77 -0.35 -0.55 1.84
N MET A 78 -1.36 -1.28 1.37
CA MET A 78 -2.73 -1.13 1.88
C MET A 78 -2.90 -1.74 3.28
N PHE A 79 -2.17 -2.80 3.61
CA PHE A 79 -2.23 -3.48 4.91
C PHE A 79 -1.30 -2.89 5.99
N HIS A 80 -0.26 -2.13 5.64
CA HIS A 80 0.85 -1.84 6.56
C HIS A 80 0.40 -1.29 7.93
N ASP A 81 -0.51 -0.32 7.93
CA ASP A 81 -1.06 0.36 9.11
C ASP A 81 -2.47 -0.15 9.49
N PHE A 82 -2.90 -1.29 8.96
CA PHE A 82 -4.28 -1.77 9.13
C PHE A 82 -4.69 -1.92 10.61
N ALA A 83 -3.82 -2.48 11.45
CA ALA A 83 -4.08 -2.66 12.89
C ALA A 83 -4.21 -1.34 13.64
N LYS A 84 -3.47 -0.29 13.24
CA LYS A 84 -3.55 1.05 13.84
C LYS A 84 -4.93 1.68 13.65
N TYR A 85 -5.57 1.44 12.51
CA TYR A 85 -6.91 1.97 12.22
C TYR A 85 -8.04 1.10 12.74
N TYR A 86 -7.89 -0.22 12.65
CA TYR A 86 -9.00 -1.15 12.93
C TYR A 86 -8.99 -1.74 14.34
N VAL A 87 -7.79 -2.02 14.89
CA VAL A 87 -7.62 -2.63 16.22
C VAL A 87 -7.30 -1.57 17.28
N GLU A 88 -6.98 -0.34 16.86
CA GLU A 88 -6.49 0.76 17.72
C GLU A 88 -5.20 0.40 18.49
N ASP A 89 -4.47 -0.63 18.04
CA ASP A 89 -3.16 -0.97 18.59
C ASP A 89 -2.11 -0.07 17.94
N THR A 90 -1.48 0.81 18.72
CA THR A 90 -0.47 1.75 18.22
C THR A 90 0.95 1.23 18.38
N ASP A 91 1.20 0.37 19.36
CA ASP A 91 2.57 0.03 19.79
C ASP A 91 3.13 -1.13 18.96
N ASP A 92 2.28 -2.09 18.56
CA ASP A 92 2.67 -3.28 17.78
C ASP A 92 1.98 -3.37 16.40
N HIS A 93 1.48 -2.24 15.90
CA HIS A 93 0.64 -2.19 14.69
C HIS A 93 1.26 -2.91 13.49
N ALA A 94 2.57 -2.77 13.26
CA ALA A 94 3.24 -3.42 12.13
C ALA A 94 3.13 -4.95 12.19
N HIS A 95 3.43 -5.55 13.35
CA HIS A 95 3.40 -7.00 13.52
C HIS A 95 1.96 -7.54 13.53
N VAL A 96 1.02 -6.80 14.12
CA VAL A 96 -0.41 -7.17 14.13
C VAL A 96 -0.99 -7.08 12.73
N SER A 97 -0.70 -6.00 11.98
CA SER A 97 -1.07 -5.86 10.57
C SER A 97 -0.53 -7.02 9.72
N ALA A 98 0.74 -7.41 9.92
CA ALA A 98 1.35 -8.52 9.20
C ALA A 98 0.61 -9.85 9.45
N LYS A 99 0.25 -10.14 10.70
CA LYS A 99 -0.52 -11.35 11.06
C LYS A 99 -1.93 -11.36 10.47
N ILE A 100 -2.60 -10.21 10.47
CA ILE A 100 -3.93 -10.06 9.86
C ILE A 100 -3.84 -10.30 8.35
N ALA A 101 -2.86 -9.68 7.69
CA ALA A 101 -2.62 -9.86 6.27
C ALA A 101 -2.29 -11.32 5.94
N GLU A 102 -1.40 -11.96 6.71
CA GLU A 102 -1.06 -13.37 6.53
C GLU A 102 -2.31 -14.25 6.57
N SER A 103 -3.13 -14.10 7.61
CA SER A 103 -4.34 -14.90 7.79
C SER A 103 -5.31 -14.71 6.61
N PHE A 104 -5.57 -13.46 6.22
CA PHE A 104 -6.46 -13.15 5.11
C PHE A 104 -5.93 -13.71 3.78
N LEU A 105 -4.66 -13.48 3.44
CA LEU A 105 -4.08 -13.91 2.18
C LEU A 105 -4.09 -15.44 2.06
N ARG A 106 -3.78 -16.16 3.14
CA ARG A 106 -3.90 -17.63 3.19
C ARG A 106 -5.32 -18.11 2.95
N GLU A 107 -6.32 -17.42 3.54
CA GLU A 107 -7.73 -17.77 3.38
C GLU A 107 -8.24 -17.59 1.94
N THR A 108 -7.68 -16.65 1.18
CA THR A 108 -8.09 -16.46 -0.23
C THR A 108 -7.73 -17.66 -1.12
N GLY A 109 -6.60 -18.32 -0.85
CA GLY A 109 -6.06 -19.38 -1.71
C GLY A 109 -5.44 -18.88 -3.03
N ASP A 110 -5.35 -17.56 -3.24
CA ASP A 110 -4.86 -16.95 -4.49
C ASP A 110 -3.38 -16.53 -4.46
N PHE A 111 -2.70 -16.75 -3.32
CA PHE A 111 -1.29 -16.41 -3.11
C PHE A 111 -0.49 -17.64 -2.70
N THR A 112 0.74 -17.71 -3.19
CA THR A 112 1.73 -18.70 -2.79
C THR A 112 2.33 -18.36 -1.41
N GLU A 113 2.93 -19.34 -0.74
CA GLU A 113 3.62 -19.13 0.53
C GLU A 113 4.76 -18.11 0.45
N ASP A 114 5.45 -18.04 -0.69
CA ASP A 114 6.53 -17.09 -0.92
C ASP A 114 6.00 -15.66 -1.05
N GLU A 115 4.92 -15.46 -1.81
CA GLU A 115 4.25 -14.16 -1.94
C GLU A 115 3.70 -13.67 -0.59
N ILE A 116 3.04 -14.55 0.17
CA ILE A 116 2.51 -14.24 1.50
C ILE A 116 3.66 -13.83 2.43
N ARG A 117 4.78 -14.56 2.41
CA ARG A 117 5.95 -14.20 3.21
C ARG A 117 6.52 -12.83 2.80
N THR A 118 6.69 -12.57 1.51
CA THR A 118 7.20 -11.28 1.02
C THR A 118 6.29 -10.11 1.42
N ILE A 119 4.98 -10.24 1.25
CA ILE A 119 4.01 -9.21 1.65
C ILE A 119 4.07 -8.98 3.16
N THR A 120 4.04 -10.05 3.95
CA THR A 120 3.95 -9.96 5.41
C THR A 120 5.26 -9.48 6.05
N GLU A 121 6.42 -9.83 5.49
CA GLU A 121 7.72 -9.30 5.90
C GLU A 121 7.84 -7.79 5.63
N GLY A 122 7.38 -7.34 4.45
CA GLY A 122 7.33 -5.93 4.12
C GLY A 122 6.43 -5.12 5.06
N ILE A 123 5.28 -5.69 5.46
CA ILE A 123 4.39 -5.10 6.47
C ILE A 123 5.05 -5.12 7.85
N TYR A 124 5.66 -6.24 8.24
CA TYR A 124 6.25 -6.43 9.57
C TYR A 124 7.34 -5.39 9.86
N HIS A 125 8.18 -5.08 8.86
CA HIS A 125 9.34 -4.19 9.03
C HIS A 125 9.09 -2.73 8.60
N HIS A 126 7.88 -2.35 8.17
CA HIS A 126 7.65 -1.01 7.61
C HIS A 126 7.87 0.14 8.63
N SER A 127 7.68 -0.13 9.92
CA SER A 127 7.87 0.84 11.00
C SER A 127 9.34 1.03 11.37
N ASP A 128 10.20 0.06 11.05
CA ASP A 128 11.66 0.06 11.28
C ASP A 128 12.42 0.88 10.24
N LYS A 129 12.05 2.16 10.08
CA LYS A 129 12.51 3.03 8.99
C LYS A 129 14.03 3.28 8.94
N MET A 130 14.73 3.04 10.06
CA MET A 130 16.18 3.20 10.21
C MET A 130 16.97 1.90 9.98
N VAL A 131 16.29 0.75 9.86
CA VAL A 131 16.93 -0.54 9.65
C VAL A 131 17.04 -0.80 8.15
N ASP A 132 18.28 -1.02 7.71
CA ASP A 132 18.59 -1.59 6.39
C ASP A 132 18.75 -3.10 6.55
N ASP A 133 17.69 -3.82 6.22
CA ASP A 133 17.61 -5.28 6.23
C ASP A 133 18.20 -5.89 4.94
N ASN A 134 18.67 -5.06 3.99
CA ASN A 134 19.06 -5.45 2.64
C ASN A 134 17.96 -6.21 1.88
N VAL A 135 16.68 -5.96 2.20
CA VAL A 135 15.52 -6.54 1.52
C VAL A 135 14.83 -5.45 0.67
N PRO A 136 14.99 -5.44 -0.66
CA PRO A 136 14.47 -4.38 -1.52
C PRO A 136 12.95 -4.14 -1.39
N PHE A 137 12.18 -5.21 -1.16
CA PHE A 137 10.73 -5.12 -0.97
C PHE A 137 10.37 -4.33 0.30
N ASN A 138 11.07 -4.57 1.41
CA ASN A 138 10.85 -3.84 2.67
C ASN A 138 11.14 -2.34 2.49
N ASP A 139 12.19 -2.02 1.74
CA ASP A 139 12.52 -0.63 1.40
C ASP A 139 11.44 0.04 0.55
N ILE A 140 10.81 -0.66 -0.39
CA ILE A 140 9.66 -0.13 -1.15
C ILE A 140 8.54 0.28 -0.21
N ILE A 141 8.18 -0.57 0.76
CA ILE A 141 7.08 -0.26 1.70
C ILE A 141 7.44 0.90 2.63
N LYS A 142 8.65 0.89 3.21
CA LYS A 142 9.15 1.99 4.06
C LYS A 142 9.19 3.32 3.31
N ASP A 143 9.61 3.31 2.04
CA ASP A 143 9.69 4.50 1.18
C ASP A 143 8.31 4.99 0.78
N ALA A 144 7.39 4.08 0.42
CA ALA A 144 6.02 4.42 0.04
C ALA A 144 5.25 5.07 1.19
N ASP A 145 5.33 4.49 2.39
CA ASP A 145 4.72 5.04 3.61
C ASP A 145 5.23 6.47 3.89
N ALA A 146 6.57 6.64 3.90
CA ALA A 146 7.17 7.95 4.12
C ALA A 146 6.81 8.96 3.02
N LEU A 147 6.85 8.54 1.75
CA LEU A 147 6.58 9.40 0.59
C LEU A 147 5.13 9.86 0.56
N GLN A 148 4.17 9.00 0.92
CA GLN A 148 2.74 9.34 0.88
C GLN A 148 2.42 10.55 1.76
N HIS A 149 3.05 10.66 2.93
CA HIS A 149 2.87 11.83 3.79
C HIS A 149 3.26 13.16 3.12
N TYR A 150 4.35 13.15 2.33
CA TYR A 150 4.75 14.32 1.54
C TYR A 150 3.78 14.57 0.37
N LEU A 151 3.42 13.52 -0.37
CA LEU A 151 2.51 13.64 -1.53
C LEU A 151 1.11 14.12 -1.14
N ARG A 152 0.65 13.80 0.07
CA ARG A 152 -0.64 14.27 0.62
C ARG A 152 -0.71 15.80 0.69
N ASN A 153 0.40 16.45 1.04
CA ASN A 153 0.51 17.90 1.06
C ASN A 153 1.96 18.37 0.85
N PRO A 154 2.40 18.60 -0.42
CA PRO A 154 3.77 18.99 -0.72
C PRO A 154 4.20 20.36 -0.15
N MET A 155 3.25 21.16 0.32
CA MET A 155 3.53 22.43 1.01
C MET A 155 3.98 22.23 2.47
N GLU A 156 3.71 21.06 3.07
CA GLU A 156 4.21 20.69 4.40
C GLU A 156 5.68 20.25 4.33
N LYS A 157 6.58 21.24 4.36
CA LYS A 157 8.05 21.00 4.32
C LYS A 157 8.55 20.05 5.41
N TYR A 158 7.82 19.89 6.50
CA TYR A 158 8.15 18.94 7.58
C TYR A 158 8.47 17.53 7.06
N TRP A 159 7.67 17.02 6.12
CA TRP A 159 7.87 15.68 5.56
C TRP A 159 9.05 15.61 4.61
N LEU A 160 9.26 16.67 3.81
CA LEU A 160 10.43 16.77 2.94
C LEU A 160 11.74 16.79 3.71
N GLU A 161 11.76 17.20 4.99
CA GLU A 161 12.98 17.16 5.81
C GLU A 161 13.39 15.75 6.24
N LYS A 162 12.52 14.74 6.11
CA LYS A 162 12.81 13.35 6.46
C LYS A 162 13.75 12.72 5.44
N SER A 163 14.81 12.05 5.90
CA SER A 163 15.87 11.48 5.06
C SER A 163 15.33 10.56 3.96
N ARG A 164 14.40 9.65 4.32
CA ARG A 164 13.80 8.70 3.38
C ARG A 164 12.97 9.40 2.31
N VAL A 165 12.19 10.42 2.68
CA VAL A 165 11.45 11.26 1.73
C VAL A 165 12.39 11.99 0.78
N LYS A 166 13.46 12.65 1.27
CA LYS A 166 14.45 13.32 0.41
C LYS A 166 15.03 12.37 -0.63
N LYS A 167 15.50 11.20 -0.17
CA LYS A 167 16.07 10.16 -1.03
C LYS A 167 15.09 9.77 -2.15
N THR A 168 13.85 9.45 -1.79
CA THR A 168 12.84 9.00 -2.76
C THR A 168 12.41 10.11 -3.71
N VAL A 169 12.29 11.35 -3.24
CA VAL A 169 11.93 12.52 -4.06
C VAL A 169 13.06 12.89 -5.03
N GLU A 170 14.32 12.77 -4.62
CA GLU A 170 15.50 12.92 -5.48
C GLU A 170 15.58 11.80 -6.53
N GLU A 171 15.39 10.54 -6.10
CA GLU A 171 15.32 9.36 -6.97
C GLU A 171 14.28 9.57 -8.08
N LEU A 172 13.05 9.93 -7.71
CA LEU A 172 11.94 10.19 -8.63
C LEU A 172 12.04 11.53 -9.40
N LYS A 173 13.05 12.36 -9.11
CA LYS A 173 13.28 13.67 -9.73
C LYS A 173 12.11 14.65 -9.56
N LEU A 174 11.41 14.62 -8.43
CA LEU A 174 10.22 15.44 -8.15
C LEU A 174 10.57 16.88 -7.71
N ASN A 175 11.80 17.14 -7.26
CA ASN A 175 12.26 18.47 -6.79
C ASN A 175 12.76 19.40 -7.91
N ARG A 176 12.00 19.61 -8.99
CA ARG A 176 12.42 20.53 -10.06
C ARG A 176 11.76 21.91 -9.95
N HIS A 177 12.42 22.80 -9.22
CA HIS A 177 12.29 24.25 -9.42
C HIS A 177 13.68 24.87 -9.56
#